data_AF-A0A0U2J6K1-F1
#
_entry.id   AF-A0A0U2J6K1-F1
#
_cell.length_a   1.000
_cell.length_b   1.000
_cell.length_c   1.000
_cell.angle_alpha   90.00
_cell.angle_beta   90.00
_cell.angle_gamma   90.00
#
_symmetry.space_group_name_H-M   'P 1'
#
loop_
_entity.id
_entity.type
_entity.pdbx_description
1 polymer ?
#
loop_
_entity_poly.entity_id
_entity_poly.type
_entity_poly.pdbx_seq_one_letter_code
_entity_poly.pdbx_strand_id
1 'polypeptide(L)'
;MVQQELQNVIDPTAPLQLINEGEDIAYIVYQFEAIVAADIEEDGETIKVNLNVAEEGNDVSEQTIYKLTLNEDHEIIEVFVDGEATPIDVVSRI
;
A
#
# COMPACT_ATOMS: atom_id res chain seq x y z
N MET A 1 14.59 -12.67 -4.93
CA MET A 1 14.28 -13.34 -3.64
C MET A 1 13.20 -12.56 -2.90
N VAL A 2 13.34 -11.23 -2.79
CA VAL A 2 12.34 -10.30 -2.24
C VAL A 2 10.87 -10.60 -2.62
N GLN A 3 10.57 -10.87 -3.90
CA GLN A 3 9.18 -11.17 -4.31
C GLN A 3 8.58 -12.42 -3.65
N GLN A 4 9.36 -13.46 -3.37
CA GLN A 4 8.84 -14.67 -2.72
C GLN A 4 8.60 -14.47 -1.23
N GLU A 5 9.48 -13.71 -0.58
CA GLU A 5 9.36 -13.36 0.85
C GLU A 5 8.19 -12.41 1.07
N LEU A 6 8.02 -11.42 0.19
CA LEU A 6 6.89 -10.50 0.18
C LEU A 6 5.57 -11.26 0.08
N GLN A 7 5.43 -12.19 -0.87
CA GLN A 7 4.19 -12.97 -1.02
C GLN A 7 3.88 -13.88 0.18
N ASN A 8 4.88 -14.27 0.98
CA ASN A 8 4.65 -15.11 2.16
C ASN A 8 4.13 -14.33 3.37
N VAL A 9 4.32 -13.00 3.40
CA VAL A 9 3.89 -12.16 4.52
C VAL A 9 2.60 -11.37 4.24
N ILE A 10 2.14 -11.35 2.98
CA ILE A 10 0.86 -10.74 2.60
C ILE A 10 -0.27 -11.56 3.22
N ASP A 11 -1.12 -10.89 4.00
CA ASP A 11 -2.35 -11.47 4.53
C ASP A 11 -3.46 -11.35 3.48
N PRO A 12 -3.97 -12.43 2.87
CA PRO A 12 -4.99 -12.38 1.82
C PRO A 12 -6.39 -11.94 2.31
N THR A 13 -6.54 -11.60 3.59
CA THR A 13 -7.79 -11.15 4.19
C THR A 13 -7.76 -9.67 4.63
N ALA A 14 -6.58 -9.05 4.60
CA ALA A 14 -6.40 -7.66 4.98
C ALA A 14 -6.47 -6.75 3.75
N PRO A 15 -7.48 -5.84 3.67
CA PRO A 15 -7.71 -5.01 2.50
C PRO A 15 -6.58 -4.01 2.25
N LEU A 16 -5.97 -3.44 3.30
CA LEU A 16 -4.83 -2.55 3.17
C LEU A 16 -3.70 -2.95 4.13
N GLN A 17 -2.49 -3.12 3.60
CA GLN A 17 -1.33 -3.57 4.37
C GLN A 17 -0.08 -2.75 4.04
N LEU A 18 0.79 -2.60 5.04
CA LEU A 18 2.10 -2.01 4.92
C LEU A 18 3.16 -3.05 5.28
N ILE A 19 4.08 -3.32 4.36
CA ILE A 19 5.16 -4.29 4.55
C ILE A 19 6.49 -3.56 4.42
N ASN A 20 7.26 -3.51 5.49
CA ASN A 20 8.56 -2.84 5.49
C ASN A 20 9.67 -3.81 5.03
N GLU A 21 10.57 -3.35 4.17
CA GLU A 21 11.80 -4.04 3.78
C GLU A 21 12.99 -3.17 4.20
N GLY A 22 13.68 -3.56 5.28
CA GLY A 22 14.74 -2.71 5.83
C GLY A 22 14.21 -1.40 6.43
N GLU A 23 14.95 -0.30 6.26
CA GLU A 23 14.60 1.04 6.76
C GLU A 23 14.12 1.97 5.64
N ASP A 24 14.59 1.74 4.41
CA ASP A 24 14.40 2.67 3.28
C ASP A 24 13.32 2.22 2.30
N ILE A 25 12.70 1.06 2.51
CA ILE A 25 11.72 0.51 1.57
C ILE A 25 10.47 0.05 2.33
N ALA A 26 9.32 0.41 1.77
CA ALA A 26 8.04 -0.13 2.18
C ALA A 26 7.21 -0.54 0.98
N TYR A 27 6.25 -1.41 1.22
CA TYR A 27 5.29 -1.88 0.25
C TYR A 27 3.88 -1.63 0.77
N ILE A 28 3.07 -0.91 -0.01
CA ILE A 28 1.62 -0.85 0.21
C ILE A 28 0.97 -1.95 -0.61
N VAL A 29 0.23 -2.82 0.06
CA VAL A 29 -0.55 -3.89 -0.56
C VAL A 29 -2.02 -3.59 -0.37
N TYR A 30 -2.75 -3.45 -1.48
CA TYR A 30 -4.18 -3.20 -1.47
C TYR A 30 -4.90 -4.33 -2.19
N GLN A 31 -5.92 -4.91 -1.53
CA GLN A 31 -6.72 -6.03 -2.00
C GLN A 31 -8.18 -5.60 -2.15
N PHE A 32 -8.57 -5.24 -3.36
CA PHE A 32 -9.90 -4.69 -3.61
C PHE A 32 -10.33 -4.87 -5.07
N GLU A 33 -11.56 -4.44 -5.36
CA GLU A 33 -12.06 -4.25 -6.72
C GLU A 33 -11.14 -3.26 -7.46
N ALA A 34 -10.79 -3.60 -8.71
CA ALA A 34 -9.74 -3.00 -9.53
C ALA A 34 -9.35 -1.54 -9.20
N ILE A 35 -8.06 -1.30 -8.94
CA ILE A 35 -7.52 0.07 -8.78
C ILE A 35 -7.41 0.74 -10.16
N VAL A 36 -7.99 1.92 -10.31
CA VAL A 36 -7.98 2.70 -11.56
C VAL A 36 -6.74 3.59 -11.64
N ALA A 37 -6.31 4.15 -10.52
CA ALA A 37 -5.13 5.00 -10.44
C ALA A 37 -4.52 4.97 -9.06
N ALA A 38 -3.19 5.12 -8.99
CA ALA A 38 -2.49 5.41 -7.76
C ALA A 38 -1.57 6.61 -7.98
N ASP A 39 -1.55 7.48 -6.99
CA ASP A 39 -0.71 8.67 -6.94
C ASP A 39 0.02 8.72 -5.59
N ILE A 40 1.25 9.20 -5.60
CA ILE A 40 2.11 9.30 -4.42
C ILE A 40 2.57 10.75 -4.33
N GLU A 41 2.26 11.39 -3.21
CA GLU A 41 2.65 12.75 -2.90
C GLU A 41 3.55 12.77 -1.66
N GLU A 42 4.59 13.58 -1.69
CA GLU A 42 5.43 13.87 -0.52
C GLU A 42 5.02 15.23 0.06
N ASP A 43 4.60 15.24 1.31
CA ASP A 43 4.20 16.43 2.08
C ASP A 43 5.05 16.54 3.34
N GLY A 44 6.27 17.06 3.16
CA GLY A 44 7.27 17.14 4.24
C GLY A 44 7.69 15.75 4.70
N GLU A 45 7.37 15.43 5.94
CA GLU A 45 7.68 14.13 6.57
C GLU A 45 6.67 13.02 6.27
N THR A 46 5.60 13.36 5.54
CA THR A 46 4.50 12.43 5.23
C THR A 46 4.49 12.03 3.77
N ILE A 47 4.44 10.73 3.49
CA ILE A 47 4.10 10.18 2.18
C ILE A 47 2.59 9.92 2.15
N LYS A 48 1.89 10.57 1.23
CA LYS A 48 0.47 10.34 0.97
C LYS A 48 0.31 9.43 -0.24
N VAL A 49 -0.39 8.33 -0.04
CA VAL A 49 -0.69 7.37 -1.10
C VAL A 49 -2.18 7.47 -1.42
N ASN A 50 -2.51 7.99 -2.59
CA ASN A 50 -3.88 8.14 -3.06
C ASN A 50 -4.22 7.00 -4.02
N LEU A 51 -5.09 6.10 -3.60
CA LEU A 51 -5.61 4.99 -4.40
C LEU A 51 -7.03 5.36 -4.86
N ASN A 52 -7.30 5.32 -6.16
CA ASN A 52 -8.66 5.50 -6.70
C ASN A 52 -9.13 4.16 -7.24
N VAL A 53 -10.22 3.62 -6.72
CA VAL A 53 -10.78 2.34 -7.18
C VAL A 53 -11.85 2.52 -8.25
N ALA A 54 -12.06 1.49 -9.05
CA ALA A 54 -13.17 1.48 -9.99
C ALA A 54 -14.47 1.23 -9.20
N GLU A 55 -15.52 2.01 -9.47
CA GLU A 55 -16.85 1.76 -8.87
C GLU A 55 -17.44 0.40 -9.28
N GLU A 56 -16.97 -0.20 -10.37
CA GLU A 56 -17.43 -1.50 -10.86
C GLU A 56 -16.24 -2.31 -11.42
N GLY A 57 -15.59 -3.09 -10.56
CA GLY A 57 -14.65 -4.14 -10.95
C GLY A 57 -15.34 -5.51 -10.90
N ASN A 58 -14.99 -6.44 -11.80
CA ASN A 58 -15.49 -7.82 -11.71
C ASN A 58 -15.25 -8.41 -10.30
N ASP A 59 -16.04 -9.43 -9.93
CA ASP A 59 -16.01 -10.27 -8.69
C ASP A 59 -14.62 -10.89 -8.34
N VAL A 60 -13.56 -10.48 -9.03
CA VAL A 60 -12.17 -10.90 -8.85
C VAL A 60 -11.46 -9.83 -8.03
N SER A 61 -11.22 -10.09 -6.75
CA SER A 61 -10.34 -9.27 -5.92
C SER A 61 -8.95 -9.21 -6.55
N GLU A 62 -8.52 -8.02 -6.97
CA GLU A 62 -7.17 -7.81 -7.49
C GLU A 62 -6.25 -7.37 -6.36
N GLN A 63 -5.02 -7.87 -6.38
CA GLN A 63 -3.97 -7.45 -5.46
C GLN A 63 -3.02 -6.52 -6.21
N THR A 64 -2.84 -5.31 -5.71
CA THR A 64 -1.81 -4.39 -6.21
C THR A 64 -0.77 -4.13 -5.14
N ILE A 65 0.50 -4.14 -5.55
CA ILE A 65 1.64 -3.87 -4.68
C ILE A 65 2.34 -2.61 -5.19
N TYR A 66 2.43 -1.60 -4.34
CA TYR A 66 3.18 -0.37 -4.60
C TYR A 66 4.45 -0.38 -3.76
N LYS A 67 5.60 -0.18 -4.41
CA LYS A 67 6.88 -0.02 -3.72
C LYS A 67 7.13 1.45 -3.44
N LEU A 68 7.28 1.79 -2.17
CA LEU A 68 7.70 3.09 -1.68
C LEU A 68 9.19 3.05 -1.35
N THR A 69 9.88 4.16 -1.64
CA THR A 69 11.25 4.39 -1.16
C THR A 69 11.15 5.47 -0.10
N LEU A 70 11.52 5.13 1.13
CA LEU A 70 11.53 6.01 2.28
C LEU A 70 12.91 6.67 2.38
N ASN A 71 12.96 7.91 2.85
CA ASN A 71 14.18 8.56 3.26
C ASN A 71 14.14 8.87 4.77
N GLU A 72 15.24 9.37 5.34
CA GLU A 72 15.33 9.71 6.77
C GLU A 72 14.30 10.76 7.22
N ASP A 73 13.72 11.51 6.29
CA ASP A 73 12.68 12.51 6.55
C ASP A 73 11.26 11.93 6.48
N HIS A 74 11.04 10.75 5.88
CA HIS A 74 9.71 10.14 5.68
C HIS A 74 9.33 9.23 6.86
N GLU A 75 8.78 9.81 7.92
CA GLU A 75 8.37 9.08 9.13
C GLU A 75 6.90 8.60 9.10
N ILE A 76 6.07 9.20 8.23
CA ILE A 76 4.61 8.99 8.24
C ILE A 76 4.13 8.54 6.86
N ILE A 77 3.33 7.48 6.81
CA ILE A 77 2.63 7.05 5.60
C ILE A 77 1.13 7.13 5.85
N GLU A 78 0.44 7.94 5.06
CA GLU A 78 -1.02 8.04 5.04
C GLU A 78 -1.57 7.48 3.74
N VAL A 79 -2.59 6.65 3.82
CA VAL A 79 -3.25 6.07 2.65
C VAL A 79 -4.67 6.62 2.54
N PHE A 80 -5.02 7.05 1.34
CA PHE A 80 -6.35 7.52 0.99
C PHE A 80 -6.91 6.60 -0.09
N VAL A 81 -8.11 6.09 0.12
CA VAL A 81 -8.87 5.33 -0.88
C VAL A 81 -10.05 6.18 -1.30
N ASP A 82 -10.13 6.53 -2.58
CA ASP A 82 -11.14 7.43 -3.15
C ASP A 82 -11.30 8.76 -2.38
N GLY A 83 -10.15 9.27 -1.91
CA GLY A 83 -10.06 10.50 -1.14
C GLY A 83 -10.39 10.36 0.35
N GLU A 84 -10.73 9.17 0.83
CA GLU A 84 -11.00 8.90 2.24
C GLU A 84 -9.78 8.31 2.95
N ALA A 85 -9.38 8.91 4.08
CA ALA A 85 -8.29 8.40 4.90
C ALA A 85 -8.61 6.97 5.37
N THR A 86 -7.78 6.02 4.97
CA THR A 86 -8.01 4.59 5.18
C THR A 86 -6.95 4.02 6.12
N PRO A 87 -7.34 3.38 7.23
CA PRO A 87 -6.38 2.81 8.16
C PRO A 87 -5.68 1.60 7.55
N ILE A 88 -4.39 1.43 7.87
CA ILE A 88 -3.65 0.22 7.54
C ILE A 88 -4.09 -0.90 8.49
N ASP A 89 -4.61 -2.00 7.95
CA ASP A 89 -5.10 -3.14 8.74
C ASP A 89 -3.95 -3.94 9.34
N VAL A 90 -2.89 -4.16 8.57
CA VAL A 90 -1.74 -4.99 8.96
C VAL A 90 -0.44 -4.28 8.62
N VAL A 91 0.46 -4.21 9.60
CA VAL A 91 1.84 -3.78 9.43
C VAL A 91 2.75 -4.97 9.68
N SER A 92 3.60 -5.32 8.70
CA SER A 92 4.56 -6.41 8.79
C SER A 92 5.93 -6.02 8.24
N ARG A 93 6.90 -6.93 8.32
CA ARG A 93 8.30 -6.71 7.90
C ARG A 93 8.88 -7.97 7.26
N ILE A 94 9.68 -7.77 6.21
CA ILE A 94 10.57 -8.78 5.60
C ILE A 94 12.03 -8.45 5.84
#